data_AF-A0AAN7I145-F1
#
_entry.id   AF-A0AAN7I145-F1
#
_cell.length_a   1.000
_cell.length_b   1.000
_cell.length_c   1.000
_cell.angle_alpha   90.00
_cell.angle_beta   90.00
_cell.angle_gamma   90.00
#
_symmetry.space_group_name_H-M   'P 1'
#
loop_
_entity.id
_entity.type
_entity.pdbx_description
1 polymer ?
#
loop_
_entity_poly.entity_id
_entity_poly.type
_entity_poly.pdbx_seq_one_letter_code
_entity_poly.pdbx_strand_id
1 'polypeptide(L)'
;MADNKLQPAADSATPIVMPTATVVTTTPTHHFPLSLSDLNIHSVPNLPDYLKDIYIRPSNQDAQISKMQALIQEDITLRSSLNQTKQQLEDAQKQIQKLVTQQAQAHTTAPESTPTSPPITTRTANHSLLNSPRNQLQPPTPTSPNPKDHLARTVSPNHGYRFVYIPNRSRSPISKMRDGFHAMGIHNRRILDIHFPDRHVCELLIYNDYYTALENQLIKYKLDPISFDPMDTTKLRDPKYAESEDTTFLAEECRRLFLARVKVNKGRFE
;
A
#
# COMPACT_ATOMS: atom_id res chain seq x y z
N MET A 1 67.62 25.94 28.04
CA MET A 1 68.27 24.75 28.63
C MET A 1 67.29 23.61 28.51
N ALA A 2 67.53 22.48 27.86
CA ALA A 2 68.40 22.06 26.78
C ALA A 2 67.78 20.70 26.35
N ASP A 3 67.70 20.46 25.04
CA ASP A 3 67.46 19.17 24.41
C ASP A 3 68.30 18.03 25.04
N ASN A 4 67.85 16.77 24.99
CA ASN A 4 68.37 15.81 24.00
C ASN A 4 67.72 14.41 24.04
N LYS A 5 67.77 13.82 22.84
CA LYS A 5 67.31 12.57 22.26
C LYS A 5 68.04 11.27 22.69
N LEU A 6 67.36 10.16 22.32
CA LEU A 6 67.84 8.89 21.73
C LEU A 6 68.29 7.69 22.62
N GLN A 7 67.56 6.58 22.41
CA GLN A 7 67.88 5.12 22.35
C GLN A 7 69.34 4.69 22.02
N PRO A 8 69.72 3.37 21.92
CA PRO A 8 69.09 2.06 22.29
C PRO A 8 70.08 1.03 22.94
N ALA A 9 69.64 -0.23 23.18
CA ALA A 9 70.33 -1.51 22.80
C ALA A 9 70.29 -2.66 23.84
N ALA A 10 69.74 -3.79 23.39
CA ALA A 10 70.19 -5.20 23.44
C ALA A 10 70.62 -5.94 24.74
N ASP A 11 70.11 -7.18 24.79
CA ASP A 11 70.73 -8.47 25.18
C ASP A 11 70.63 -9.00 26.64
N SER A 12 69.90 -10.11 26.84
CA SER A 12 70.46 -11.43 27.21
C SER A 12 69.41 -12.55 27.40
N ALA A 13 69.50 -13.59 26.56
CA ALA A 13 69.43 -15.05 26.81
C ALA A 13 69.05 -15.58 28.23
N THR A 14 68.38 -16.72 28.49
CA THR A 14 67.95 -17.96 27.77
C THR A 14 67.06 -18.82 28.77
N PRO A 15 66.82 -20.15 28.64
CA PRO A 15 65.59 -20.76 28.09
C PRO A 15 64.92 -21.81 29.03
N ILE A 16 63.73 -22.30 28.69
CA ILE A 16 63.18 -23.54 29.28
C ILE A 16 62.89 -24.55 28.16
N VAL A 17 63.42 -25.76 28.38
CA VAL A 17 63.50 -26.93 27.49
C VAL A 17 62.28 -27.84 27.66
N MET A 18 61.90 -28.55 26.58
CA MET A 18 61.47 -29.97 26.47
C MET A 18 60.35 -30.18 25.41
N PRO A 19 60.15 -31.38 24.83
CA PRO A 19 61.09 -32.16 24.03
C PRO A 19 60.49 -32.59 22.66
N THR A 20 61.37 -33.05 21.77
CA THR A 20 61.11 -33.63 20.44
C THR A 20 60.26 -34.90 20.46
N ALA A 21 59.29 -35.02 19.54
CA ALA A 21 58.71 -36.29 19.13
C ALA A 21 58.65 -36.41 17.60
N THR A 22 59.12 -37.58 17.16
CA THR A 22 59.50 -38.04 15.82
C THR A 22 58.37 -38.00 14.78
N VAL A 23 58.68 -37.50 13.58
CA VAL A 23 57.85 -37.63 12.38
C VAL A 23 57.98 -39.04 11.82
N VAL A 24 56.87 -39.79 11.78
CA VAL A 24 56.75 -41.02 10.99
C VAL A 24 55.72 -40.78 9.89
N THR A 25 56.21 -40.72 8.66
CA THR A 25 55.43 -40.70 7.44
C THR A 25 54.90 -42.09 7.14
N THR A 26 53.58 -42.27 7.20
CA THR A 26 52.89 -43.36 6.49
C THR A 26 51.62 -42.82 5.87
N THR A 27 51.61 -42.77 4.54
CA THR A 27 50.39 -42.63 3.74
C THR A 27 49.50 -43.85 3.94
N PRO A 28 48.17 -43.66 3.95
CA PRO A 28 47.34 -44.56 3.16
C PRO A 28 46.42 -43.77 2.23
N THR A 29 46.52 -44.14 0.97
CA THR A 29 45.52 -43.89 -0.07
C THR A 29 44.14 -44.34 0.42
N HIS A 30 43.19 -43.41 0.48
CA HIS A 30 41.76 -43.75 0.47
C HIS A 30 41.04 -42.82 -0.51
N HIS A 31 40.61 -43.40 -1.63
CA HIS A 31 39.62 -42.78 -2.50
C HIS A 31 38.30 -42.65 -1.74
N PHE A 32 37.78 -41.42 -1.65
CA PHE A 32 36.36 -41.17 -1.41
C PHE A 32 35.93 -39.92 -2.18
N PRO A 33 35.13 -40.04 -3.26
CA PRO A 33 34.24 -38.97 -3.66
C PRO A 33 32.87 -39.31 -3.10
N LEU A 34 32.65 -39.12 -1.79
CA LEU A 34 31.29 -39.12 -1.25
C LEU A 34 30.75 -37.70 -1.33
N SER A 35 29.84 -37.48 -2.29
CA SER A 35 28.99 -36.30 -2.33
C SER A 35 28.25 -36.21 -0.99
N LEU A 36 28.33 -35.05 -0.33
CA LEU A 36 27.60 -34.75 0.92
C LEU A 36 26.08 -34.94 0.81
N SER A 37 25.56 -35.03 -0.42
CA SER A 37 24.15 -35.25 -0.74
C SER A 37 23.67 -36.67 -0.43
N ASP A 38 24.57 -37.66 -0.38
CA ASP A 38 24.22 -39.09 -0.27
C ASP A 38 24.22 -39.64 1.16
N LEU A 39 24.60 -38.84 2.17
CA LEU A 39 24.40 -39.23 3.57
C LEU A 39 23.01 -38.83 4.02
N ASN A 40 22.15 -39.81 4.30
CA ASN A 40 20.88 -39.58 5.00
C ASN A 40 21.16 -39.31 6.50
N ILE A 41 21.67 -38.10 6.80
CA ILE A 41 22.13 -37.67 8.14
C ILE A 41 20.98 -37.68 9.17
N HIS A 42 19.73 -37.78 8.71
CA HIS A 42 18.54 -37.90 9.57
C HIS A 42 18.44 -39.26 10.28
N SER A 43 19.27 -40.25 9.90
CA SER A 43 19.28 -41.59 10.49
C SER A 43 20.35 -41.78 11.58
N VAL A 44 21.19 -40.77 11.86
CA VAL A 44 22.26 -40.87 12.85
C VAL A 44 21.74 -40.46 14.23
N PRO A 45 21.67 -41.36 15.24
CA PRO A 45 21.25 -40.99 16.58
C PRO A 45 22.29 -40.07 17.25
N ASN A 46 21.82 -39.06 18.00
CA ASN A 46 22.63 -38.07 18.72
C ASN A 46 23.51 -37.12 17.89
N LEU A 47 23.07 -36.72 16.69
CA LEU A 47 23.76 -35.64 15.97
C LEU A 47 23.58 -34.29 16.68
N PRO A 48 24.66 -33.52 16.96
CA PRO A 48 24.59 -32.15 17.45
C PRO A 48 23.73 -31.25 16.55
N ASP A 49 22.92 -30.36 17.15
CA ASP A 49 21.94 -29.55 16.41
C ASP A 49 22.57 -28.63 15.36
N TYR A 50 23.74 -28.06 15.62
CA TYR A 50 24.43 -27.21 14.64
C TYR A 50 24.81 -27.95 13.35
N LEU A 51 25.05 -29.28 13.42
CA LEU A 51 25.32 -30.10 12.24
C LEU A 51 24.03 -30.40 11.44
N LYS A 52 22.88 -30.51 12.11
CA LYS A 52 21.57 -30.62 11.45
C LYS A 52 21.27 -29.34 10.69
N ASP A 53 21.54 -28.18 11.30
CA ASP A 53 21.33 -26.88 10.68
C ASP A 53 22.19 -26.67 9.43
N ILE A 54 23.45 -27.12 9.46
CA ILE A 54 24.36 -27.06 8.29
C ILE A 54 23.80 -27.86 7.12
N TYR A 55 23.11 -28.97 7.36
CA TYR A 55 22.53 -29.81 6.32
C TYR A 55 21.18 -29.28 5.81
N ILE A 56 20.34 -28.73 6.70
CA ILE A 56 19.01 -28.23 6.36
C ILE A 56 19.09 -26.85 5.66
N ARG A 57 20.13 -26.06 5.94
CA ARG A 57 20.28 -24.72 5.37
C ARG A 57 20.37 -24.70 3.83
N PRO A 58 21.17 -25.55 3.16
CA PRO A 58 21.18 -25.64 1.70
C PRO A 58 19.81 -25.99 1.10
N SER A 59 19.11 -27.00 1.63
CA SER A 59 17.78 -27.37 1.11
C SER A 59 16.76 -26.24 1.28
N ASN A 60 16.84 -25.50 2.38
CA ASN A 60 15.99 -24.33 2.59
C ASN A 60 16.33 -23.19 1.62
N GLN A 61 17.61 -23.00 1.29
CA GLN A 61 18.03 -22.04 0.28
C GLN A 61 17.54 -22.42 -1.11
N ASP A 62 17.63 -23.70 -1.49
CA ASP A 62 17.12 -24.20 -2.78
C ASP A 62 15.60 -24.04 -2.90
N ALA A 63 14.87 -24.28 -1.81
CA ALA A 63 13.44 -24.04 -1.75
C ALA A 63 13.09 -22.54 -1.90
N GLN A 64 13.87 -21.65 -1.28
CA GLN A 64 13.71 -20.21 -1.43
C GLN A 64 14.03 -19.74 -2.85
N ILE A 65 15.09 -20.26 -3.46
CA ILE A 65 15.48 -19.96 -4.85
C ILE A 65 14.37 -20.41 -5.80
N SER A 66 13.84 -21.62 -5.61
CA SER A 66 12.74 -22.15 -6.43
C SER A 66 11.49 -21.26 -6.34
N LYS A 67 11.14 -20.81 -5.12
CA LYS A 67 10.02 -19.88 -4.92
C LYS A 67 10.27 -18.53 -5.60
N MET A 68 11.47 -18.00 -5.51
CA MET A 68 11.84 -16.74 -6.16
C MET A 68 11.76 -16.86 -7.69
N GLN A 69 12.22 -17.96 -8.27
CA GLN A 69 12.12 -18.23 -9.71
C GLN A 69 10.66 -18.33 -10.17
N ALA A 70 9.79 -18.98 -9.38
CA ALA A 70 8.36 -19.05 -9.68
C ALA A 70 7.70 -17.65 -9.71
N LEU A 71 8.04 -16.79 -8.75
CA LEU A 71 7.54 -15.40 -8.72
C LEU A 71 8.03 -14.58 -9.92
N ILE A 72 9.29 -14.76 -10.32
CA ILE A 72 9.83 -14.10 -11.53
C ILE A 72 9.08 -14.56 -12.77
N GLN A 73 8.81 -15.87 -12.88
CA GLN A 73 8.08 -16.44 -14.01
C GLN A 73 6.62 -15.94 -14.07
N GLU A 74 5.98 -15.78 -12.90
CA GLU A 74 4.67 -15.18 -12.78
C GLU A 74 4.69 -13.71 -13.25
N ASP A 75 5.65 -12.91 -12.80
CA ASP A 75 5.76 -11.50 -13.22
C ASP A 75 5.98 -11.37 -14.73
N ILE A 76 6.81 -12.22 -15.34
CA ILE A 76 6.99 -12.27 -16.80
C ILE A 76 5.65 -12.55 -17.50
N THR A 77 4.89 -13.52 -17.00
CA THR A 77 3.60 -13.92 -17.57
C THR A 77 2.56 -12.80 -17.44
N LEU A 78 2.50 -12.16 -16.27
CA LEU A 78 1.60 -11.03 -16.01
C LEU A 78 1.93 -9.83 -16.91
N ARG A 79 3.21 -9.51 -17.09
CA ARG A 79 3.64 -8.45 -18.02
C ARG A 79 3.25 -8.75 -19.47
N SER A 80 3.40 -10.00 -19.91
CA SER A 80 2.94 -10.43 -21.23
C SER A 80 1.43 -10.24 -21.40
N SER A 81 0.65 -10.68 -20.41
CA SER A 81 -0.82 -10.53 -20.41
C SER A 81 -1.26 -9.06 -20.41
N LEU A 82 -0.58 -8.20 -19.64
CA LEU A 82 -0.82 -6.76 -19.65
C LEU A 82 -0.56 -6.13 -21.01
N ASN A 83 0.56 -6.49 -21.66
CA ASN A 83 0.87 -5.99 -23.00
C ASN A 83 -0.16 -6.43 -24.04
N GLN A 84 -0.60 -7.70 -23.97
CA GLN A 84 -1.66 -8.21 -24.85
C GLN A 84 -2.98 -7.47 -24.64
N THR A 85 -3.38 -7.26 -23.38
CA THR A 85 -4.62 -6.54 -23.04
C THR A 85 -4.57 -5.08 -23.52
N LYS A 86 -3.40 -4.44 -23.38
CA LYS A 86 -3.19 -3.08 -23.88
C LYS A 86 -3.34 -3.00 -25.40
N GLN A 87 -2.79 -3.96 -26.15
CA GLN A 87 -2.93 -4.02 -27.60
C GLN A 87 -4.40 -4.19 -28.02
N GLN A 88 -5.13 -5.11 -27.37
CA GLN A 88 -6.55 -5.32 -27.63
C GLN A 88 -7.38 -4.07 -27.38
N LEU A 89 -7.06 -3.31 -26.32
CA LEU A 89 -7.75 -2.06 -26.03
C LEU A 89 -7.51 -1.00 -27.11
N GLU A 90 -6.28 -0.90 -27.62
CA GLU A 90 -5.96 0.03 -28.70
C GLU A 90 -6.70 -0.33 -30.00
N ASP A 91 -6.78 -1.62 -30.32
CA ASP A 91 -7.49 -2.09 -31.51
C ASP A 91 -9.02 -1.87 -31.38
N ALA A 92 -9.59 -2.11 -30.20
CA ALA A 92 -10.99 -1.81 -29.92
C ALA A 92 -11.29 -0.31 -30.05
N GLN A 93 -10.39 0.56 -29.54
CA GLN A 93 -10.53 2.01 -29.69
C GLN A 93 -10.48 2.45 -31.16
N LYS A 94 -9.56 1.89 -31.95
CA LYS A 94 -9.50 2.15 -33.41
C LYS A 94 -10.80 1.72 -34.11
N GLN A 95 -11.40 0.61 -33.70
CA GLN A 95 -12.65 0.13 -34.27
C GLN A 95 -13.84 1.02 -33.91
N ILE A 96 -13.93 1.48 -32.66
CA ILE A 96 -14.93 2.46 -32.23
C ILE A 96 -14.79 3.75 -33.06
N GLN A 97 -13.57 4.26 -33.25
CA GLN A 97 -13.33 5.47 -34.02
C GLN A 97 -13.78 5.32 -35.48
N LYS A 98 -13.50 4.17 -36.12
CA LYS A 98 -13.97 3.88 -37.49
C LYS A 98 -15.49 3.88 -37.60
N LEU A 99 -16.18 3.27 -36.63
CA LEU A 99 -17.65 3.23 -36.58
C LEU A 99 -18.24 4.64 -36.39
N VAL A 100 -17.64 5.47 -35.53
CA VAL A 100 -18.05 6.86 -35.33
C VAL A 100 -17.86 7.69 -36.61
N THR A 101 -16.74 7.55 -37.31
CA THR A 101 -16.49 8.26 -38.56
C THR A 101 -17.46 7.83 -39.69
N GLN A 102 -17.83 6.55 -39.76
CA GLN A 102 -18.85 6.08 -40.71
C GLN A 102 -20.25 6.63 -40.42
N GLN A 103 -20.63 6.79 -39.15
CA GLN A 103 -21.90 7.43 -38.78
C GLN A 103 -21.90 8.94 -39.10
N ALA A 104 -20.77 9.63 -38.99
CA ALA A 104 -20.66 11.05 -39.31
C ALA A 104 -20.77 11.35 -40.83
N GLN A 105 -20.46 10.40 -41.71
CA GLN A 105 -20.53 10.60 -43.17
C GLN A 105 -21.92 10.30 -43.77
N ALA A 106 -22.86 9.73 -43.01
CA ALA A 106 -24.24 9.50 -43.46
C ALA A 106 -25.13 10.76 -43.40
N HIS A 107 -24.59 11.92 -43.01
CA HIS A 107 -25.34 13.17 -42.80
C HIS A 107 -24.66 14.39 -43.44
N THR A 108 -24.23 14.32 -44.70
CA THR A 108 -23.90 15.55 -45.44
C THR A 108 -24.31 15.43 -46.91
N THR A 109 -25.48 15.96 -47.24
CA THR A 109 -25.73 16.56 -48.55
C THR A 109 -26.26 17.98 -48.36
N ALA A 110 -25.58 18.90 -49.04
CA ALA A 110 -25.92 20.28 -49.42
C ALA A 110 -25.81 21.42 -48.36
N PRO A 111 -25.03 22.49 -48.66
CA PRO A 111 -24.85 23.69 -47.84
C PRO A 111 -25.83 24.82 -48.24
N GLU A 112 -25.98 25.88 -47.42
CA GLU A 112 -25.90 27.31 -47.84
C GLU A 112 -26.37 28.31 -46.73
N SER A 113 -25.44 29.21 -46.36
CA SER A 113 -25.52 30.64 -45.99
C SER A 113 -26.53 31.24 -44.97
N THR A 114 -25.94 31.70 -43.85
CA THR A 114 -26.07 33.00 -43.12
C THR A 114 -27.40 33.57 -42.58
N PRO A 115 -27.36 34.25 -41.40
CA PRO A 115 -28.54 34.77 -40.68
C PRO A 115 -28.79 36.26 -40.91
N THR A 116 -30.05 36.73 -40.89
CA THR A 116 -30.46 38.12 -40.54
C THR A 116 -31.98 38.17 -40.29
N SER A 117 -32.42 38.86 -39.23
CA SER A 117 -33.83 39.23 -38.92
C SER A 117 -33.92 40.77 -38.81
N PRO A 118 -35.10 41.40 -38.57
CA PRO A 118 -36.39 41.42 -39.28
C PRO A 118 -36.83 42.89 -39.62
N PRO A 119 -38.07 43.19 -40.10
CA PRO A 119 -39.02 43.86 -39.19
C PRO A 119 -40.55 43.63 -39.40
N ILE A 120 -41.26 43.56 -38.26
CA ILE A 120 -42.52 44.23 -37.80
C ILE A 120 -43.71 44.44 -38.79
N THR A 121 -44.94 44.07 -38.37
CA THR A 121 -46.10 45.01 -38.13
C THR A 121 -47.52 44.39 -38.27
N THR A 122 -48.28 44.42 -37.14
CA THR A 122 -49.76 44.55 -36.97
C THR A 122 -50.69 43.34 -37.30
N ARG A 123 -51.83 43.08 -36.63
CA ARG A 123 -52.65 43.82 -35.63
C ARG A 123 -53.71 42.90 -34.97
N THR A 124 -53.88 43.07 -33.65
CA THR A 124 -55.11 43.18 -32.83
C THR A 124 -56.36 42.31 -33.07
N ALA A 125 -56.85 41.67 -31.98
CA ALA A 125 -58.18 41.95 -31.40
C ALA A 125 -58.26 41.47 -29.93
N ASN A 126 -58.78 42.35 -29.06
CA ASN A 126 -58.92 42.22 -27.61
C ASN A 126 -60.28 41.62 -27.23
N HIS A 127 -60.40 41.11 -25.99
CA HIS A 127 -61.56 41.14 -25.05
C HIS A 127 -61.19 40.16 -23.91
N SER A 128 -61.23 40.40 -22.59
CA SER A 128 -61.72 41.47 -21.73
C SER A 128 -61.04 41.36 -20.35
N LEU A 129 -60.97 42.47 -19.63
CA LEU A 129 -60.38 42.64 -18.29
C LEU A 129 -61.33 42.15 -17.17
N LEU A 130 -60.78 41.55 -16.10
CA LEU A 130 -61.17 41.84 -14.71
C LEU A 130 -59.97 41.62 -13.76
N ASN A 131 -59.91 42.42 -12.69
CA ASN A 131 -58.72 42.91 -11.99
C ASN A 131 -58.03 41.98 -10.95
N SER A 132 -56.69 42.10 -10.92
CA SER A 132 -55.63 42.12 -9.85
C SER A 132 -55.99 42.10 -8.33
N PRO A 133 -55.03 41.79 -7.39
CA PRO A 133 -53.58 42.09 -7.48
C PRO A 133 -52.54 41.04 -6.99
N ARG A 134 -51.47 40.94 -7.78
CA ARG A 134 -50.02 41.03 -7.50
C ARG A 134 -49.46 40.70 -6.09
N ASN A 135 -48.59 39.68 -6.03
CA ASN A 135 -47.21 39.67 -5.47
C ASN A 135 -46.64 38.25 -5.72
N GLN A 136 -45.40 37.96 -6.11
CA GLN A 136 -44.20 38.62 -6.61
C GLN A 136 -43.42 37.53 -7.37
N LEU A 137 -42.59 37.92 -8.34
CA LEU A 137 -41.77 37.03 -9.16
C LEU A 137 -40.73 36.26 -8.33
N GLN A 138 -40.58 34.96 -8.57
CA GLN A 138 -39.27 34.29 -8.55
C GLN A 138 -39.13 33.35 -9.76
N PRO A 139 -37.95 33.30 -10.41
CA PRO A 139 -37.71 32.60 -11.68
C PRO A 139 -37.52 31.07 -11.51
N PRO A 140 -37.82 30.26 -12.55
CA PRO A 140 -37.60 28.83 -12.52
C PRO A 140 -36.16 28.48 -12.96
N THR A 141 -35.37 27.86 -12.09
CA THR A 141 -34.15 27.12 -12.46
C THR A 141 -33.89 26.00 -11.45
N PRO A 142 -33.14 24.93 -11.81
CA PRO A 142 -33.02 24.28 -13.10
C PRO A 142 -33.35 22.78 -13.02
N THR A 143 -33.71 22.25 -14.19
CA THR A 143 -33.89 20.84 -14.55
C THR A 143 -32.92 19.89 -13.86
N SER A 144 -33.50 18.84 -13.25
CA SER A 144 -32.82 17.64 -12.77
C SER A 144 -31.76 17.15 -13.77
N PRO A 145 -30.51 16.89 -13.37
CA PRO A 145 -29.58 16.20 -14.24
C PRO A 145 -30.11 14.79 -14.53
N ASN A 146 -29.97 14.37 -15.79
CA ASN A 146 -30.40 13.08 -16.29
C ASN A 146 -29.79 11.93 -15.45
N PRO A 147 -30.53 10.84 -15.14
CA PRO A 147 -30.02 9.70 -14.36
C PRO A 147 -28.94 8.85 -15.05
N LYS A 148 -28.41 9.29 -16.20
CA LYS A 148 -27.52 8.49 -17.07
C LYS A 148 -26.07 9.00 -17.13
N ASP A 149 -25.75 10.09 -16.45
CA ASP A 149 -24.38 10.62 -16.33
C ASP A 149 -23.60 9.99 -15.15
N HIS A 150 -23.86 8.74 -14.82
CA HIS A 150 -22.96 7.91 -14.00
C HIS A 150 -21.80 7.32 -14.82
N LEU A 151 -21.51 7.91 -15.97
CA LEU A 151 -20.50 7.46 -16.91
C LEU A 151 -19.11 7.56 -16.27
N ALA A 152 -18.58 6.39 -15.91
CA ALA A 152 -17.19 6.11 -15.58
C ALA A 152 -16.56 7.14 -14.63
N ARG A 153 -16.71 6.90 -13.31
CA ARG A 153 -15.80 7.49 -12.33
C ARG A 153 -14.39 7.08 -12.75
N THR A 154 -13.62 8.03 -13.29
CA THR A 154 -12.22 7.81 -13.64
C THR A 154 -11.53 7.29 -12.40
N VAL A 155 -11.21 6.01 -12.43
CA VAL A 155 -10.51 5.32 -11.35
C VAL A 155 -9.13 5.95 -11.33
N SER A 156 -8.92 6.90 -10.39
CA SER A 156 -7.60 7.51 -10.21
C SER A 156 -6.56 6.39 -10.17
N PRO A 157 -5.42 6.51 -10.88
CA PRO A 157 -4.38 5.49 -10.89
C PRO A 157 -3.82 5.19 -9.49
N ASN A 158 -4.07 6.07 -8.52
CA ASN A 158 -3.82 5.83 -7.09
C ASN A 158 -5.08 5.32 -6.37
N HIS A 159 -5.79 4.36 -6.95
CA HIS A 159 -6.91 3.70 -6.28
C HIS A 159 -6.37 2.78 -5.21
N GLY A 160 -6.69 3.10 -3.96
CA GLY A 160 -6.22 2.35 -2.82
C GLY A 160 -6.64 3.00 -1.52
N TYR A 161 -6.24 2.35 -0.45
CA TYR A 161 -6.56 2.74 0.91
C TYR A 161 -5.28 2.96 1.70
N ARG A 162 -5.31 3.92 2.62
CA ARG A 162 -4.21 4.21 3.52
C ARG A 162 -4.73 4.34 4.95
N PHE A 163 -3.93 3.84 5.88
CA PHE A 163 -4.09 4.09 7.30
C PHE A 163 -3.35 5.38 7.67
N VAL A 164 -4.05 6.28 8.35
CA VAL A 164 -3.49 7.52 8.90
C VAL A 164 -3.65 7.48 10.40
N TYR A 165 -2.57 7.68 11.13
CA TYR A 165 -2.58 7.68 12.59
C TYR A 165 -2.51 9.11 13.08
N ILE A 166 -3.45 9.48 13.96
CA ILE A 166 -3.49 10.80 14.59
C ILE A 166 -3.39 10.64 16.11
N PRO A 167 -2.76 11.61 16.81
CA PRO A 167 -2.80 11.69 18.25
C PRO A 167 -4.25 11.77 18.73
N ASN A 168 -4.56 11.03 19.79
CA ASN A 168 -5.84 11.11 20.45
C ASN A 168 -5.63 11.20 21.97
N ARG A 169 -6.34 12.13 22.62
CA ARG A 169 -6.23 12.29 24.08
C ARG A 169 -6.87 11.12 24.82
N SER A 170 -8.03 10.66 24.36
CA SER A 170 -8.79 9.58 24.97
C SER A 170 -9.69 8.90 23.95
N ARG A 171 -9.89 7.59 24.09
CA ARG A 171 -10.85 6.84 23.26
C ARG A 171 -12.24 7.47 23.37
N SER A 172 -12.69 8.05 22.28
CA SER A 172 -14.01 8.67 22.17
C SER A 172 -14.90 7.76 21.32
N PRO A 173 -16.23 7.72 21.57
CA PRO A 173 -17.15 7.01 20.70
C PRO A 173 -16.97 7.43 19.23
N ILE A 174 -17.04 6.47 18.31
CA ILE A 174 -16.82 6.70 16.87
C ILE A 174 -17.75 7.81 16.35
N SER A 175 -19.00 7.87 16.83
CA SER A 175 -19.93 8.95 16.46
C SER A 175 -19.39 10.34 16.82
N LYS A 176 -18.87 10.53 18.04
CA LYS A 176 -18.27 11.80 18.46
C LYS A 176 -17.03 12.15 17.65
N MET A 177 -16.22 11.16 17.28
CA MET A 177 -15.07 11.39 16.40
C MET A 177 -15.52 11.87 15.02
N ARG A 178 -16.54 11.23 14.44
CA ARG A 178 -17.13 11.63 13.15
C ARG A 178 -17.76 13.02 13.23
N ASP A 179 -18.39 13.39 14.33
CA ASP A 179 -18.92 14.73 14.54
C ASP A 179 -17.79 15.77 14.64
N GLY A 180 -16.70 15.44 15.34
CA GLY A 180 -15.51 16.28 15.43
C GLY A 180 -14.81 16.46 14.08
N PHE A 181 -14.64 15.39 13.30
CA PHE A 181 -14.11 15.46 11.94
C PHE A 181 -14.99 16.32 11.04
N HIS A 182 -16.31 16.16 11.13
CA HIS A 182 -17.24 16.98 10.38
C HIS A 182 -17.14 18.46 10.76
N ALA A 183 -17.03 18.79 12.05
CA ALA A 183 -16.82 20.16 12.53
C ALA A 183 -15.49 20.75 12.05
N MET A 184 -14.46 19.92 11.87
CA MET A 184 -13.19 20.33 11.25
C MET A 184 -13.27 20.50 9.73
N GLY A 185 -14.41 20.19 9.09
CA GLY A 185 -14.56 20.24 7.63
C GLY A 185 -14.05 19.00 6.91
N ILE A 186 -13.80 17.91 7.63
CA ILE A 186 -13.43 16.60 7.06
C ILE A 186 -14.71 15.83 6.76
N HIS A 187 -14.85 15.36 5.52
CA HIS A 187 -16.06 14.67 5.10
C HIS A 187 -16.10 13.23 5.62
N ASN A 188 -17.09 12.92 6.45
CA ASN A 188 -17.29 11.59 7.01
C ASN A 188 -17.38 10.46 5.96
N ARG A 189 -17.88 10.75 4.75
CA ARG A 189 -17.94 9.78 3.64
C ARG A 189 -16.56 9.36 3.12
N ARG A 190 -15.53 10.18 3.33
CA ARG A 190 -14.14 9.90 2.91
C ARG A 190 -13.36 9.12 3.95
N ILE A 191 -13.86 9.07 5.20
CA ILE A 191 -13.33 8.24 6.27
C ILE A 191 -14.09 6.91 6.28
N LEU A 192 -13.42 5.86 5.84
CA LEU A 192 -13.96 4.51 5.69
C LEU A 192 -14.14 3.85 7.04
N ASP A 193 -13.14 3.96 7.91
CA ASP A 193 -13.20 3.41 9.23
C ASP A 193 -12.34 4.17 10.24
N ILE A 194 -12.70 4.04 11.52
CA ILE A 194 -12.02 4.66 12.65
C ILE A 194 -11.70 3.57 13.67
N HIS A 195 -10.43 3.47 14.06
CA HIS A 195 -9.93 2.47 15.01
C HIS A 195 -9.04 3.10 16.07
N PHE A 196 -8.83 2.40 17.19
CA PHE A 196 -8.01 2.87 18.30
C PHE A 196 -7.00 1.79 18.69
N PRO A 197 -5.90 1.63 17.91
CA PRO A 197 -4.91 0.58 18.16
C PRO A 197 -4.24 0.73 19.53
N ASP A 198 -4.04 1.96 20.00
CA ASP A 198 -3.48 2.27 21.32
C ASP A 198 -4.33 3.33 22.07
N ARG A 199 -4.00 3.65 23.32
CA ARG A 199 -4.71 4.61 24.17
C ARG A 199 -4.65 6.05 23.64
N HIS A 200 -3.55 6.39 22.96
CA HIS A 200 -3.28 7.74 22.47
C HIS A 200 -3.21 7.86 20.95
N VAL A 201 -3.67 6.82 20.25
CA VAL A 201 -3.60 6.72 18.80
C VAL A 201 -4.99 6.47 18.28
N CYS A 202 -5.42 7.30 17.33
CA CYS A 202 -6.59 7.04 16.51
C CYS A 202 -6.10 6.74 15.08
N GLU A 203 -6.55 5.62 14.54
CA GLU A 203 -6.26 5.18 13.18
C GLU A 203 -7.48 5.48 12.31
N LEU A 204 -7.25 6.08 11.16
CA LEU A 204 -8.24 6.41 10.15
C LEU A 204 -7.93 5.62 8.88
N LEU A 205 -8.90 4.88 8.39
CA LEU A 205 -8.84 4.29 7.05
C LEU A 205 -9.46 5.27 6.05
N ILE A 206 -8.68 5.68 5.06
CA ILE A 206 -9.11 6.64 4.04
C ILE A 206 -8.71 6.17 2.64
N TYR A 207 -9.33 6.77 1.62
CA TYR A 207 -8.86 6.64 0.26
C TYR A 207 -7.56 7.43 0.04
N ASN A 208 -6.68 6.90 -0.80
CA ASN A 208 -5.40 7.55 -1.13
C ASN A 208 -5.58 8.92 -1.80
N ASP A 209 -6.62 9.11 -2.60
CA ASP A 209 -6.95 10.36 -3.29
C ASP A 209 -7.27 11.51 -2.33
N TYR A 210 -7.75 11.19 -1.12
CA TYR A 210 -8.18 12.15 -0.12
C TYR A 210 -7.08 12.50 0.90
N TYR A 211 -5.96 11.78 0.91
CA TYR A 211 -4.90 11.95 1.91
C TYR A 211 -4.40 13.40 2.00
N THR A 212 -4.11 14.04 0.86
CA THR A 212 -3.60 15.42 0.81
C THR A 212 -4.59 16.43 1.38
N ALA A 213 -5.89 16.25 1.10
CA ALA A 213 -6.94 17.10 1.64
C ALA A 213 -7.11 16.91 3.15
N LEU A 214 -7.03 15.66 3.63
CA LEU A 214 -7.08 15.35 5.06
C LEU A 214 -5.89 15.98 5.79
N GLU A 215 -4.68 15.79 5.28
CA GLU A 215 -3.43 16.31 5.86
C GLU A 215 -3.49 17.85 6.01
N ASN A 216 -3.97 18.56 4.99
CA ASN A 216 -4.16 20.00 5.06
C ASN A 216 -5.14 20.43 6.16
N GLN A 217 -6.25 19.70 6.36
CA GLN A 217 -7.17 19.99 7.46
C GLN A 217 -6.54 19.67 8.82
N LEU A 218 -5.86 18.53 8.93
CA LEU A 218 -5.18 18.13 10.16
C LEU A 218 -4.14 19.17 10.61
N ILE A 219 -3.30 19.65 9.69
CA ILE A 219 -2.33 20.72 9.95
C ILE A 219 -3.03 22.01 10.40
N LYS A 220 -4.15 22.38 9.74
CA LYS A 220 -4.94 23.56 10.11
C LYS A 220 -5.42 23.51 11.57
N TYR A 221 -5.77 22.34 12.08
CA TYR A 221 -6.21 22.13 13.47
C TYR A 221 -5.09 21.67 14.41
N LYS A 222 -3.82 21.72 13.98
CA LYS A 222 -2.63 21.31 14.77
C LYS A 222 -2.69 19.85 15.23
N LEU A 223 -3.25 18.98 14.39
CA LEU A 223 -3.31 17.54 14.60
C LEU A 223 -2.33 16.85 13.66
N ASP A 224 -1.04 16.91 13.98
CA ASP A 224 -0.02 16.32 13.11
C ASP A 224 -0.13 14.78 13.10
N PRO A 225 -0.16 14.14 11.91
CA PRO A 225 -0.13 12.68 11.81
C PRO A 225 1.12 12.11 12.48
N ILE A 226 0.96 10.99 13.17
CA ILE A 226 2.04 10.30 13.87
C ILE A 226 2.52 9.08 13.09
N SER A 227 3.83 8.82 13.17
CA SER A 227 4.38 7.55 12.70
C SER A 227 4.08 6.48 13.73
N PHE A 228 3.19 5.55 13.39
CA PHE A 228 2.82 4.42 14.24
C PHE A 228 3.04 3.12 13.46
N ASP A 229 3.80 2.20 14.05
CA ASP A 229 4.00 0.87 13.51
C ASP A 229 3.03 -0.12 14.18
N PRO A 230 2.05 -0.69 13.44
CA PRO A 230 1.12 -1.66 13.99
C PRO A 230 1.78 -3.00 14.33
N MET A 231 3.01 -3.26 13.87
CA MET A 231 3.77 -4.49 14.16
C MET A 231 4.61 -4.39 15.42
N ASP A 232 4.69 -3.20 16.04
CA ASP A 232 5.51 -2.97 17.22
C ASP A 232 4.96 -3.71 18.46
N THR A 233 5.76 -4.62 19.00
CA THR A 233 5.41 -5.44 20.16
C THR A 233 5.22 -4.59 21.42
N THR A 234 5.86 -3.43 21.51
CA THR A 234 5.74 -2.54 22.69
C THR A 234 4.36 -1.87 22.78
N LYS A 235 3.60 -1.85 21.67
CA LYS A 235 2.25 -1.26 21.59
C LYS A 235 1.16 -2.27 21.94
N LEU A 236 1.50 -3.55 22.03
CA LEU A 236 0.56 -4.60 22.41
C LEU A 236 0.30 -4.56 23.92
N ARG A 237 -0.75 -3.84 24.31
CA ARG A 237 -1.13 -3.60 25.72
C ARG A 237 -2.32 -4.44 26.20
N ASP A 238 -2.53 -5.60 25.58
CA ASP A 238 -3.57 -6.54 26.02
C ASP A 238 -3.12 -7.19 27.35
N PRO A 239 -3.92 -7.14 28.43
CA PRO A 239 -3.61 -7.84 29.67
C PRO A 239 -3.27 -9.32 29.48
N LYS A 240 -3.82 -9.96 28.44
CA LYS A 240 -3.52 -11.36 28.09
C LYS A 240 -2.03 -11.59 27.78
N TYR A 241 -1.33 -10.58 27.27
CA TYR A 241 0.08 -10.66 26.86
C TYR A 241 1.02 -9.91 27.81
N ALA A 242 0.51 -9.38 28.93
CA ALA A 242 1.29 -8.56 29.85
C ALA A 242 2.45 -9.33 30.53
N GLU A 243 2.29 -10.64 30.71
CA GLU A 243 3.29 -11.54 31.32
C GLU A 243 4.13 -12.29 30.27
N SER A 244 3.88 -12.06 28.99
CA SER A 244 4.56 -12.77 27.91
C SER A 244 5.88 -12.08 27.55
N GLU A 245 7.00 -12.72 27.86
CA GLU A 245 8.35 -12.24 27.51
C GLU A 245 8.80 -12.70 26.11
N ASP A 246 8.08 -13.64 25.50
CA ASP A 246 8.42 -14.20 24.19
C ASP A 246 8.13 -13.19 23.06
N THR A 247 9.18 -12.46 22.69
CA THR A 247 9.16 -11.47 21.62
C THR A 247 8.69 -12.03 20.27
N THR A 248 8.93 -13.32 19.99
CA THR A 248 8.55 -13.93 18.71
C THR A 248 7.05 -14.15 18.66
N PHE A 249 6.48 -14.71 19.73
CA PHE A 249 5.04 -14.86 19.88
C PHE A 249 4.33 -13.50 19.83
N LEU A 250 4.84 -12.47 20.52
CA LEU A 250 4.26 -11.12 20.50
C LEU A 250 4.27 -10.53 19.08
N ALA A 251 5.35 -10.71 18.32
CA ALA A 251 5.45 -10.21 16.95
C ALA A 251 4.46 -10.92 16.00
N GLU A 252 4.33 -12.25 16.12
CA GLU A 252 3.33 -13.01 15.37
C GLU A 252 1.90 -12.57 15.72
N GLU A 253 1.65 -12.28 16.99
CA GLU A 253 0.35 -11.86 17.46
C GLU A 253 -0.02 -10.44 16.99
N CYS A 254 0.93 -9.48 17.03
CA CYS A 254 0.77 -8.16 16.42
C CYS A 254 0.42 -8.30 14.93
N ARG A 255 1.16 -9.15 14.21
CA ARG A 255 0.91 -9.43 12.79
C ARG A 255 -0.48 -10.02 12.58
N ARG A 256 -0.89 -11.00 13.39
CA ARG A 256 -2.19 -11.65 13.32
C ARG A 256 -3.32 -10.64 13.52
N LEU A 257 -3.22 -9.77 14.52
CA LEU A 257 -4.22 -8.74 14.83
C LEU A 257 -4.38 -7.73 13.67
N PHE A 258 -3.27 -7.23 13.14
CA PHE A 258 -3.29 -6.32 12.01
C PHE A 258 -3.88 -6.97 10.75
N LEU A 259 -3.48 -8.20 10.41
CA LEU A 259 -3.99 -8.90 9.24
C LEU A 259 -5.48 -9.21 9.37
N ALA A 260 -5.93 -9.63 10.55
CA ALA A 260 -7.36 -9.82 10.84
C ALA A 260 -8.13 -8.52 10.58
N ARG A 261 -7.58 -7.38 10.98
CA ARG A 261 -8.17 -6.06 10.73
C ARG A 261 -8.23 -5.70 9.26
N VAL A 262 -7.13 -5.84 8.53
CA VAL A 262 -7.09 -5.59 7.08
C VAL A 262 -8.11 -6.47 6.36
N LYS A 263 -8.25 -7.73 6.76
CA LYS A 263 -9.24 -8.66 6.21
C LYS A 263 -10.68 -8.19 6.45
N VAL A 264 -11.01 -7.76 7.68
CA VAL A 264 -12.34 -7.21 7.99
C VAL A 264 -12.65 -5.97 7.14
N ASN A 265 -11.66 -5.11 6.92
CA ASN A 265 -11.84 -3.91 6.11
C ASN A 265 -12.06 -4.28 4.64
N LYS A 266 -11.25 -5.18 4.07
CA LYS A 266 -11.45 -5.63 2.68
C LYS A 266 -12.85 -6.21 2.46
N GLY A 267 -13.31 -7.11 3.33
CA GLY A 267 -14.65 -7.70 3.20
C GLY A 267 -15.82 -6.73 3.41
N ARG A 268 -15.57 -5.51 3.89
CA ARG A 268 -16.59 -4.47 4.08
C ARG A 268 -16.65 -3.47 2.93
N PHE A 269 -15.56 -3.32 2.17
CA PHE A 269 -15.40 -2.27 1.17
C PHE A 269 -15.18 -2.79 -0.27
N GLU A 270 -15.09 -4.12 -0.45
CA GLU A 270 -15.26 -4.82 -1.74
C GLU A 270 -16.73 -5.27 -1.91
#